data_AF-A0A319DM80-F1
#
_entry.id   AF-A0A319DM80-F1
#
_cell.length_a   1.000
_cell.length_b   1.000
_cell.length_c   1.000
_cell.angle_alpha   90.00
_cell.angle_beta   90.00
_cell.angle_gamma   90.00
#
_symmetry.space_group_name_H-M   'P 1'
#
loop_
_entity.id
_entity.type
_entity.pdbx_description
1 polymer ?
#
loop_
_entity_poly.entity_id
_entity_poly.type
_entity_poly.pdbx_seq_one_letter_code
_entity_poly.pdbx_strand_id
1 'polypeptide(L)'
;MSETQDADPDTRAEVDLMILDYLLCTAIELALYHGKAKSEGQHLNDYNLSWQFNTINSIRAVLLLPRPLPRDLQIKIQVLEFAQIFYGSFVFPEQDKMSGIKVSLDEEYRNEESEGTRVENQKHLPLSQQHTGEDTTLNSNTCPYFDMLLKLAALCNATDKMLPEDIVAHFILLTAWDEYPLEIRSLNRYKDLISRALDRLNETPYASAIQASSNYLNNFQLPVNSLLDTPTDTLLMESPRNTLEGLVSRFLAYLMKTLDPPVLIQIERGQLVGLSREETKRLKDRAGV
;
A
#
# COMPACT_ATOMS: atom_id res chain seq x y z
N MET A 1 41.63 -9.56 -28.69
CA MET A 1 40.40 -8.79 -28.45
C MET A 1 39.30 -9.82 -28.29
N SER A 2 38.87 -10.08 -27.06
CA SER A 2 37.74 -10.98 -26.81
C SER A 2 36.48 -10.16 -27.09
N GLU A 3 35.76 -10.47 -28.16
CA GLU A 3 34.37 -10.01 -28.29
C GLU A 3 33.64 -10.54 -27.05
N THR A 4 33.11 -9.62 -26.23
CA THR A 4 32.11 -9.97 -25.22
C THR A 4 30.92 -10.50 -26.00
N GLN A 5 30.83 -11.82 -26.09
CA GLN A 5 29.73 -12.52 -26.73
C GLN A 5 28.50 -12.27 -25.88
N ASP A 6 27.74 -11.25 -26.28
CA ASP A 6 26.49 -10.90 -25.64
C ASP A 6 25.54 -12.09 -25.73
N ALA A 7 24.87 -12.41 -24.62
CA ALA A 7 23.82 -13.43 -24.62
C ALA A 7 22.76 -13.06 -25.67
N ASP A 8 22.21 -14.08 -26.32
CA ASP A 8 21.12 -13.88 -27.28
C ASP A 8 19.95 -13.14 -26.58
N PRO A 9 19.20 -12.32 -27.33
CA PRO A 9 18.21 -11.43 -26.74
C PRO A 9 17.07 -12.18 -26.05
N ASP A 10 16.80 -13.44 -26.41
CA ASP A 10 15.75 -14.22 -25.78
C ASP A 10 16.22 -14.79 -24.44
N THR A 11 17.42 -15.36 -24.38
CA THR A 11 18.05 -15.75 -23.10
C THR A 11 18.18 -14.57 -22.15
N ARG A 12 18.56 -13.39 -22.64
CA ARG A 12 18.63 -12.17 -21.81
C ARG A 12 17.28 -11.83 -21.20
N ALA A 13 16.23 -11.84 -22.02
CA ALA A 13 14.87 -11.54 -21.55
C ALA A 13 14.38 -12.58 -20.53
N GLU A 14 14.70 -13.87 -20.70
CA GLU A 14 14.36 -14.90 -19.71
C GLU A 14 15.07 -14.67 -18.38
N VAL A 15 16.37 -14.35 -18.42
CA VAL A 15 17.16 -14.02 -17.22
C VAL A 15 16.60 -12.77 -16.52
N ASP A 16 16.24 -11.74 -17.28
CA ASP A 16 15.65 -10.51 -16.74
C ASP A 16 14.32 -10.79 -16.03
N LEU A 17 13.47 -11.66 -16.60
CA LEU A 17 12.22 -12.09 -15.97
C LEU A 17 12.48 -12.91 -14.69
N MET A 18 13.49 -13.79 -14.70
CA MET A 18 13.87 -14.57 -13.52
C MET A 18 14.39 -13.68 -12.38
N ILE A 19 15.18 -12.65 -12.71
CA ILE A 19 15.67 -11.66 -11.74
C ILE A 19 14.50 -10.86 -11.18
N LEU A 20 13.60 -10.37 -12.05
CA LEU A 20 12.41 -9.64 -11.61
C LEU A 20 11.55 -10.50 -10.69
N ASP A 21 11.32 -11.77 -11.03
CA ASP A 21 10.54 -12.69 -10.22
C ASP A 21 11.12 -12.88 -8.81
N TYR A 22 12.44 -13.12 -8.75
CA TYR A 22 13.18 -13.25 -7.51
C TYR A 22 13.05 -11.99 -6.63
N LEU A 23 13.24 -10.81 -7.22
CA LEU A 23 13.16 -9.54 -6.51
C LEU A 23 11.74 -9.26 -6.00
N LEU A 24 10.71 -9.51 -6.81
CA LEU A 24 9.32 -9.38 -6.40
C LEU A 24 9.01 -10.30 -5.22
N CYS A 25 9.35 -11.59 -5.32
CA CYS A 25 9.08 -12.54 -4.25
C CYS A 25 9.79 -12.18 -2.95
N THR A 26 11.06 -11.76 -3.04
CA THR A 26 11.85 -11.33 -1.88
C THR A 26 11.25 -10.09 -1.20
N ALA A 27 10.85 -9.08 -1.99
CA ALA A 27 10.26 -7.87 -1.42
C ALA A 27 8.86 -8.11 -0.83
N ILE A 28 8.05 -8.97 -1.45
CA ILE A 28 6.76 -9.38 -0.89
C ILE A 28 6.98 -10.11 0.43
N GLU A 29 7.91 -11.08 0.48
CA GLU A 29 8.23 -11.82 1.71
C GLU A 29 8.68 -10.87 2.84
N LEU A 30 9.53 -9.91 2.53
CA LEU A 30 9.95 -8.86 3.47
C LEU A 30 8.76 -8.01 3.94
N ALA A 31 7.94 -7.50 3.02
CA ALA A 31 6.76 -6.70 3.37
C ALA A 31 5.81 -7.47 4.30
N LEU A 32 5.56 -8.75 4.02
CA LEU A 32 4.71 -9.60 4.85
C LEU A 32 5.35 -9.91 6.21
N TYR A 33 6.67 -10.13 6.25
CA TYR A 33 7.40 -10.32 7.50
C TYR A 33 7.30 -9.09 8.41
N HIS A 34 7.51 -7.90 7.86
CA HIS A 34 7.38 -6.64 8.58
C HIS A 34 5.94 -6.40 9.07
N GLY A 35 4.94 -6.62 8.20
CA GLY A 35 3.54 -6.51 8.57
C GLY A 35 3.16 -7.45 9.73
N LYS A 36 3.65 -8.70 9.68
CA LYS A 36 3.41 -9.68 10.75
C LYS A 36 4.06 -9.28 12.06
N ALA A 37 5.35 -8.95 12.04
CA ALA A 37 6.09 -8.58 13.25
C ALA A 37 5.46 -7.35 13.94
N LYS A 38 4.98 -6.38 13.16
CA LYS A 38 4.23 -5.22 13.69
C LYS A 38 2.92 -5.64 14.37
N SER A 39 2.13 -6.51 13.73
CA SER A 39 0.87 -7.02 14.31
C SER A 39 1.09 -7.81 15.62
N GLU A 40 2.28 -8.40 15.79
CA GLU A 40 2.69 -9.12 16.99
C GLU A 40 3.35 -8.21 18.05
N GLY A 41 3.37 -6.88 17.84
CA GLY A 41 3.95 -5.91 18.76
C GLY A 41 5.48 -5.89 18.80
N GLN A 42 6.14 -6.49 17.80
CA GLN A 42 7.60 -6.47 17.70
C GLN A 42 8.07 -5.14 17.10
N HIS A 43 8.87 -4.40 17.85
CA HIS A 43 9.63 -3.26 17.35
C HIS A 43 10.79 -3.77 16.49
N LEU A 44 10.53 -4.00 15.20
CA LEU A 44 11.63 -4.08 14.23
C LEU A 44 12.20 -2.67 14.07
N ASN A 45 13.54 -2.57 13.97
CA ASN A 45 14.19 -1.36 13.48
C ASN A 45 13.45 -0.91 12.21
N ASP A 46 13.28 0.41 12.08
CA ASP A 46 12.51 1.07 11.02
C ASP A 46 13.18 0.83 9.66
N TYR A 47 13.04 -0.39 9.15
CA TYR A 47 13.52 -0.81 7.86
C TYR A 47 12.61 -0.14 6.84
N ASN A 48 13.09 0.98 6.34
CA ASN A 48 12.40 1.76 5.33
C ASN A 48 12.20 0.91 4.07
N LEU A 49 11.06 0.24 3.92
CA LEU A 49 10.74 -0.57 2.75
C LEU A 49 10.71 0.26 1.44
N SER A 50 10.66 1.60 1.54
CA SER A 50 10.66 2.52 0.38
C SER A 50 11.83 2.28 -0.56
N TRP A 51 13.04 2.01 -0.05
CA TRP A 51 14.20 1.79 -0.94
C TRP A 51 14.08 0.51 -1.77
N GLN A 52 13.49 -0.55 -1.22
CA GLN A 52 13.28 -1.83 -1.91
C GLN A 52 12.23 -1.66 -3.02
N PHE A 53 11.15 -0.96 -2.70
CA PHE A 53 10.09 -0.64 -3.65
C PHE A 53 10.58 0.26 -4.78
N ASN A 54 11.37 1.30 -4.47
CA ASN A 54 11.99 2.16 -5.48
C ASN A 54 12.95 1.40 -6.39
N THR A 55 13.72 0.47 -5.83
CA THR A 55 14.63 -0.39 -6.59
C THR A 55 13.85 -1.30 -7.55
N ILE A 56 12.78 -1.95 -7.08
CA ILE A 56 11.94 -2.80 -7.93
C ILE A 56 11.23 -2.00 -9.01
N ASN A 57 10.70 -0.81 -8.70
CA ASN A 57 10.07 0.06 -9.69
C ASN A 57 11.06 0.53 -10.76
N SER A 58 12.30 0.83 -10.36
CA SER A 58 13.37 1.20 -11.28
C SER A 58 13.77 0.04 -12.19
N ILE A 59 13.95 -1.15 -11.62
CA ILE A 59 14.28 -2.37 -12.36
C ILE A 59 13.13 -2.74 -13.30
N ARG A 60 11.88 -2.63 -12.84
CA ARG A 60 10.69 -2.79 -13.67
C ARG A 60 10.71 -1.83 -14.86
N ALA A 61 10.97 -0.53 -14.64
CA ALA A 61 11.02 0.44 -15.72
C ALA A 61 12.11 0.13 -16.76
N VAL A 62 13.24 -0.45 -16.33
CA VAL A 62 14.35 -0.83 -17.20
C VAL A 62 14.11 -2.16 -17.92
N LEU A 63 13.56 -3.17 -17.23
CA LEU A 63 13.39 -4.53 -17.76
C LEU A 63 12.09 -4.71 -18.57
N LEU A 64 11.10 -3.82 -18.43
CA LEU A 64 9.76 -4.00 -19.04
C LEU A 64 9.57 -3.40 -20.44
N LEU A 65 10.61 -2.95 -21.15
CA LEU A 65 10.46 -2.54 -22.56
C LEU A 65 10.75 -3.73 -23.51
N PRO A 66 9.81 -4.22 -24.35
CA PRO A 66 8.36 -3.96 -24.43
C PRO A 66 7.53 -5.28 -24.42
N ARG A 67 7.96 -6.29 -23.65
CA ARG A 67 7.31 -7.62 -23.67
C ARG A 67 6.16 -7.69 -22.65
N PRO A 68 5.02 -8.33 -22.99
CA PRO A 68 3.96 -8.57 -22.04
C PRO A 68 4.45 -9.51 -20.93
N LEU A 69 4.21 -9.13 -19.68
CA LEU A 69 4.61 -9.95 -18.53
C LEU A 69 3.77 -11.23 -18.44
N PRO A 70 4.38 -12.37 -18.05
CA PRO A 70 3.66 -13.54 -17.59
C PRO A 70 2.61 -13.18 -16.53
N ARG A 71 1.44 -13.83 -16.58
CA ARG A 71 0.32 -13.58 -15.65
C ARG A 71 0.75 -13.69 -14.19
N ASP A 72 1.57 -14.67 -13.86
CA ASP A 72 2.09 -14.89 -12.52
C ASP A 72 2.88 -13.67 -11.99
N LEU A 73 3.76 -13.10 -12.81
CA LEU A 73 4.50 -11.87 -12.49
C LEU A 73 3.59 -10.66 -12.35
N GLN A 74 2.55 -10.55 -13.18
CA GLN A 74 1.56 -9.47 -13.05
C GLN A 74 0.84 -9.54 -11.69
N ILE A 75 0.46 -10.75 -11.25
CA ILE A 75 -0.15 -10.95 -9.93
C ILE A 75 0.84 -10.57 -8.83
N LYS A 76 2.10 -11.02 -8.89
CA LYS A 76 3.13 -10.67 -7.90
C LYS A 76 3.34 -9.16 -7.80
N ILE A 77 3.35 -8.46 -8.93
CA ILE A 77 3.39 -6.98 -8.96
C ILE A 77 2.17 -6.39 -8.24
N GLN A 78 0.96 -6.87 -8.52
CA GLN A 78 -0.25 -6.37 -7.85
C GLN A 78 -0.24 -6.67 -6.34
N VAL A 79 0.27 -7.83 -5.92
CA VAL A 79 0.46 -8.16 -4.50
C VAL A 79 1.41 -7.16 -3.85
N LEU A 80 2.54 -6.86 -4.50
CA LEU A 80 3.53 -5.92 -3.99
C LEU A 80 2.97 -4.50 -3.91
N GLU A 81 2.31 -4.02 -4.96
CA GLU A 81 1.66 -2.70 -5.00
C GLU A 81 0.58 -2.57 -3.91
N PHE A 82 -0.22 -3.61 -3.70
CA PHE A 82 -1.20 -3.62 -2.62
C PHE A 82 -0.52 -3.61 -1.25
N ALA A 83 0.50 -4.44 -1.03
CA ALA A 83 1.25 -4.49 0.23
C ALA A 83 1.91 -3.15 0.56
N GLN A 84 2.46 -2.44 -0.45
CA GLN A 84 3.01 -1.10 -0.31
C GLN A 84 1.98 -0.10 0.23
N ILE A 85 0.81 -0.05 -0.41
CA ILE A 85 -0.26 0.85 -0.01
C ILE A 85 -0.75 0.50 1.39
N PHE A 86 -1.05 -0.79 1.61
CA PHE A 86 -1.59 -1.27 2.87
C PHE A 86 -0.62 -0.98 4.02
N TYR A 87 0.61 -1.49 3.98
CA TYR A 87 1.55 -1.29 5.07
C TYR A 87 2.08 0.14 5.16
N GLY A 88 2.19 0.88 4.05
CA GLY A 88 2.58 2.29 4.07
C GLY A 88 1.55 3.19 4.75
N SER A 89 0.25 2.95 4.53
CA SER A 89 -0.82 3.72 5.14
C SER A 89 -1.00 3.47 6.65
N PHE A 90 -0.54 2.33 7.17
CA PHE A 90 -0.54 2.06 8.61
C PHE A 90 0.70 2.58 9.36
N VAL A 91 1.68 3.15 8.66
CA VAL A 91 2.94 3.64 9.26
C VAL A 91 2.88 5.13 9.61
N PHE A 92 1.95 5.93 9.06
CA PHE A 92 1.93 7.38 9.27
C PHE A 92 0.56 8.04 9.53
N PRO A 93 -0.08 7.87 10.71
CA PRO A 93 -1.07 8.84 11.16
C PRO A 93 -0.51 9.92 12.11
N GLU A 94 0.64 9.68 12.77
CA GLU A 94 1.00 10.45 13.97
C GLU A 94 2.14 11.47 13.82
N GLN A 95 3.00 11.40 12.80
CA GLN A 95 4.15 12.33 12.71
C GLN A 95 3.84 13.67 12.04
N ASP A 96 2.80 13.76 11.20
CA ASP A 96 2.53 15.00 10.46
C ASP A 96 1.74 16.05 11.27
N LYS A 97 1.22 15.68 12.45
CA LYS A 97 0.47 16.62 13.32
C LYS A 97 1.34 17.37 14.33
N MET A 98 2.61 17.01 14.51
CA MET A 98 3.51 17.66 15.48
C MET A 98 4.58 18.58 14.87
N SER A 99 4.69 18.65 13.54
CA SER A 99 5.58 19.60 12.85
C SER A 99 5.00 21.04 12.73
N GLY A 100 3.89 21.32 13.41
CA GLY A 100 3.20 22.63 13.39
C GLY A 100 3.57 23.59 14.52
N ILE A 101 4.51 23.23 15.41
CA ILE A 101 4.98 24.15 16.45
C ILE A 101 6.08 25.02 15.84
N LYS A 102 5.68 26.20 15.34
CA LYS A 102 6.59 27.32 15.10
C LYS A 102 7.38 27.56 16.39
N VAL A 103 8.67 27.22 16.37
CA VAL A 103 9.64 27.73 17.34
C VAL A 103 9.72 29.24 17.12
N SER A 104 8.96 29.97 17.94
CA SER A 104 9.16 31.39 18.15
C SER A 104 10.45 31.53 18.97
N LEU A 105 11.50 32.03 18.35
CA LEU A 105 12.64 32.59 19.07
C LEU A 105 12.53 34.09 18.90
N ASP A 106 12.11 34.74 19.98
CA ASP A 106 12.24 36.18 20.16
C ASP A 106 13.73 36.54 20.18
N GLU A 107 14.12 37.52 19.38
CA GLU A 107 15.22 38.41 19.77
C GLU A 107 14.84 39.85 19.42
N GLU A 108 14.49 40.55 20.49
CA GLU A 108 14.20 41.95 20.65
C GLU A 108 15.48 42.78 20.46
N TYR A 109 15.50 43.73 19.52
CA TYR A 109 16.32 44.95 19.65
C TYR A 109 15.58 46.18 19.12
N ARG A 110 15.57 47.21 19.97
CA ARG A 110 14.86 48.49 19.92
C ARG A 110 15.40 49.49 18.90
N ASN A 111 14.48 50.37 18.46
CA ASN A 111 14.56 51.82 18.20
C ASN A 111 15.57 52.29 17.11
N GLU A 112 15.32 53.28 16.25
CA GLU A 112 14.59 54.55 16.39
C GLU A 112 14.39 55.17 14.97
N GLU A 113 13.35 56.00 14.83
CA GLU A 113 13.22 57.18 13.94
C GLU A 113 13.61 57.12 12.44
N SER A 114 12.64 57.39 11.55
CA SER A 114 12.43 58.74 10.99
C SER A 114 11.63 58.75 9.67
N GLU A 115 10.62 59.62 9.67
CA GLU A 115 10.08 60.45 8.57
C GLU A 115 9.98 59.93 7.12
N GLY A 116 8.73 59.87 6.64
CA GLY A 116 8.26 60.88 5.68
C GLY A 116 8.32 60.57 4.18
N THR A 117 7.22 60.98 3.51
CA THR A 117 7.11 61.38 2.08
C THR A 117 6.47 60.39 1.09
N ARG A 118 5.12 60.41 1.07
CA ARG A 118 4.24 60.96 0.03
C ARG A 118 4.71 60.92 -1.47
N VAL A 119 3.75 60.57 -2.35
CA VAL A 119 3.46 61.10 -3.72
C VAL A 119 3.81 60.22 -4.95
N GLU A 120 2.72 59.80 -5.65
CA GLU A 120 2.46 59.77 -7.11
C GLU A 120 3.40 59.01 -8.07
N ASN A 121 3.04 58.62 -9.30
CA ASN A 121 1.82 58.38 -10.09
C ASN A 121 2.39 57.81 -11.41
N GLN A 122 1.65 56.90 -12.07
CA GLN A 122 1.61 56.73 -13.54
C GLN A 122 2.92 56.22 -14.22
N LYS A 123 2.93 55.40 -15.27
CA LYS A 123 1.99 55.01 -16.33
C LYS A 123 2.69 53.86 -17.11
N HIS A 124 1.95 52.87 -17.61
CA HIS A 124 2.02 52.29 -18.97
C HIS A 124 1.39 50.87 -19.03
N LEU A 125 0.27 50.77 -19.75
CA LEU A 125 -0.33 49.56 -20.37
C LEU A 125 0.44 49.24 -21.68
N PRO A 126 0.28 48.09 -22.41
CA PRO A 126 -0.66 46.96 -22.24
C PRO A 126 -0.10 45.52 -22.52
N LEU A 127 -0.99 44.54 -22.36
CA LEU A 127 -1.12 43.26 -23.08
C LEU A 127 -0.23 42.04 -22.73
N SER A 128 -0.93 41.05 -22.17
CA SER A 128 -0.85 39.61 -22.46
C SER A 128 0.38 38.83 -22.00
N GLN A 129 0.23 38.14 -20.86
CA GLN A 129 0.81 36.81 -20.66
C GLN A 129 0.11 36.10 -19.49
N GLN A 130 -0.46 34.93 -19.82
CA GLN A 130 -0.40 33.67 -19.06
C GLN A 130 -0.38 33.76 -17.53
N HIS A 131 -1.44 33.27 -16.90
CA HIS A 131 -1.47 31.94 -16.29
C HIS A 131 -2.86 31.75 -15.69
N THR A 132 -3.68 30.96 -16.37
CA THR A 132 -4.84 30.32 -15.76
C THR A 132 -4.29 29.44 -14.64
N GLY A 133 -4.38 29.92 -13.40
CA GLY A 133 -4.17 29.10 -12.23
C GLY A 133 -5.24 28.02 -12.27
N GLU A 134 -4.87 26.84 -12.76
CA GLU A 134 -5.57 25.61 -12.40
C GLU A 134 -5.34 25.41 -10.91
N ASP A 135 -6.21 26.05 -10.12
CA ASP A 135 -6.56 25.59 -8.78
C ASP A 135 -7.02 24.13 -8.95
N THR A 136 -6.05 23.23 -8.85
CA THR A 136 -6.29 21.81 -8.67
C THR A 136 -6.84 21.67 -7.28
N THR A 137 -8.13 21.93 -7.15
CA THR A 137 -8.94 21.62 -5.99
C THR A 137 -8.59 20.19 -5.57
N LEU A 138 -7.98 20.07 -4.40
CA LEU A 138 -7.83 18.83 -3.66
C LEU A 138 -9.24 18.27 -3.42
N ASN A 139 -9.73 17.49 -4.36
CA ASN A 139 -10.91 16.67 -4.21
C ASN A 139 -10.52 15.43 -3.37
N SER A 140 -10.14 15.66 -2.10
CA SER A 140 -9.63 14.62 -1.19
C SER A 140 -10.75 13.97 -0.38
N ASN A 141 -11.78 13.46 -1.07
CA ASN A 141 -12.90 12.72 -0.45
C ASN A 141 -12.84 11.21 -0.72
N THR A 142 -11.65 10.68 -0.99
CA THR A 142 -11.43 9.23 -1.14
C THR A 142 -11.10 8.61 0.21
N CYS A 143 -12.01 7.78 0.74
CA CYS A 143 -11.76 6.99 1.95
C CYS A 143 -10.68 5.93 1.63
N PRO A 144 -9.50 5.98 2.29
CA PRO A 144 -8.34 5.16 1.91
C PRO A 144 -8.60 3.67 2.11
N TYR A 145 -9.39 3.28 3.12
CA TYR A 145 -9.76 1.89 3.37
C TYR A 145 -10.66 1.30 2.30
N PHE A 146 -11.57 2.11 1.76
CA PHE A 146 -12.44 1.70 0.67
C PHE A 146 -11.62 1.42 -0.60
N ASP A 147 -10.69 2.32 -0.93
CA ASP A 147 -9.83 2.14 -2.11
C ASP A 147 -8.89 0.94 -1.98
N MET A 148 -8.36 0.70 -0.77
CA MET A 148 -7.59 -0.52 -0.49
C MET A 148 -8.44 -1.77 -0.66
N LEU A 149 -9.68 -1.78 -0.16
CA LEU A 149 -10.59 -2.90 -0.33
C LEU A 149 -10.84 -3.20 -1.82
N LEU A 150 -11.05 -2.16 -2.64
CA LEU A 150 -11.24 -2.34 -4.09
C LEU A 150 -9.99 -2.90 -4.78
N LYS A 151 -8.79 -2.45 -4.39
CA LYS A 151 -7.53 -3.01 -4.90
C LYS A 151 -7.36 -4.48 -4.52
N LEU A 152 -7.70 -4.84 -3.28
CA LEU A 152 -7.65 -6.23 -2.82
C LEU A 152 -8.68 -7.11 -3.54
N ALA A 153 -9.89 -6.60 -3.76
CA ALA A 153 -10.92 -7.30 -4.54
C ALA A 153 -10.51 -7.51 -6.00
N ALA A 154 -9.88 -6.51 -6.62
CA ALA A 154 -9.31 -6.63 -7.96
C ALA A 154 -8.23 -7.72 -8.03
N LEU A 155 -7.34 -7.78 -7.04
CA LEU A 155 -6.31 -8.82 -6.92
C LEU A 155 -6.93 -10.23 -6.75
N CYS A 156 -7.98 -10.34 -5.96
CA CYS A 156 -8.72 -11.60 -5.78
C CYS A 156 -9.35 -12.07 -7.11
N ASN A 157 -9.99 -11.16 -7.85
CA ASN A 157 -10.54 -11.46 -9.16
C ASN A 157 -9.44 -11.88 -10.16
N ALA A 158 -8.30 -11.19 -10.17
CA ALA A 158 -7.16 -11.52 -11.01
C ALA A 158 -6.57 -12.91 -10.72
N THR A 159 -6.82 -13.47 -9.53
CA THR A 159 -6.29 -14.76 -9.06
C THR A 159 -7.34 -15.86 -8.98
N ASP A 160 -8.58 -15.56 -9.36
CA ASP A 160 -9.74 -16.46 -9.17
C ASP A 160 -9.87 -16.95 -7.72
N LYS A 161 -9.60 -16.04 -6.77
CA LYS A 161 -9.74 -16.26 -5.34
C LYS A 161 -10.90 -15.45 -4.80
N MET A 162 -11.58 -16.01 -3.80
CA MET A 162 -12.60 -15.29 -3.06
C MET A 162 -11.93 -14.47 -1.96
N LEU A 163 -12.43 -13.24 -1.78
CA LEU A 163 -11.99 -12.37 -0.70
C LEU A 163 -12.58 -12.86 0.63
N PRO A 164 -11.76 -13.05 1.68
CA PRO A 164 -12.27 -13.49 2.98
C PRO A 164 -13.27 -12.49 3.60
N GLU A 165 -14.40 -13.01 4.11
CA GLU A 165 -15.49 -12.19 4.66
C GLU A 165 -15.06 -11.36 5.89
N ASP A 166 -14.14 -11.90 6.70
CA ASP A 166 -13.58 -11.22 7.85
C ASP A 166 -12.73 -10.01 7.44
N ILE A 167 -11.92 -10.11 6.40
CA ILE A 167 -11.16 -8.99 5.82
C ILE A 167 -12.10 -7.89 5.33
N VAL A 168 -13.13 -8.27 4.56
CA VAL A 168 -14.16 -7.34 4.06
C VAL A 168 -14.81 -6.59 5.22
N ALA A 169 -15.26 -7.31 6.24
CA ALA A 169 -15.94 -6.72 7.38
C ALA A 169 -15.07 -5.69 8.09
N HIS A 170 -13.79 -5.98 8.32
CA HIS A 170 -12.87 -5.04 8.95
C HIS A 170 -12.60 -3.80 8.08
N PHE A 171 -12.46 -3.96 6.76
CA PHE A 171 -12.35 -2.81 5.86
C PHE A 171 -13.60 -1.92 5.88
N ILE A 172 -14.80 -2.51 5.90
CA ILE A 172 -16.07 -1.77 6.01
C ILE A 172 -16.14 -1.00 7.32
N LEU A 173 -15.76 -1.64 8.44
CA LEU A 173 -15.74 -0.99 9.76
C LEU A 173 -14.78 0.20 9.79
N LEU A 174 -13.58 0.05 9.23
CA LEU A 174 -12.59 1.13 9.16
C LEU A 174 -13.00 2.23 8.17
N THR A 175 -13.66 1.87 7.06
CA THR A 175 -14.24 2.84 6.11
C THR A 175 -15.32 3.69 6.78
N ALA A 176 -16.25 3.05 7.49
CA ALA A 176 -17.29 3.74 8.24
C ALA A 176 -16.70 4.61 9.36
N TRP A 177 -15.61 4.17 9.99
CA TRP A 177 -14.92 4.93 11.02
C TRP A 177 -14.21 6.17 10.47
N ASP A 178 -13.57 6.06 9.32
CA ASP A 178 -12.91 7.18 8.64
C ASP A 178 -13.91 8.31 8.28
N GLU A 179 -15.13 7.93 7.93
CA GLU A 179 -16.24 8.87 7.68
C GLU A 179 -16.96 9.35 8.96
N TYR A 180 -16.60 8.85 10.16
CA TYR A 180 -17.32 9.11 11.40
C TYR A 180 -16.82 10.41 12.07
N PRO A 181 -17.62 11.50 12.06
CA PRO A 181 -17.16 12.76 12.60
C PRO A 181 -17.09 12.71 14.12
N LEU A 182 -15.96 13.18 14.67
CA LEU A 182 -15.64 13.16 16.10
C LEU A 182 -16.67 13.91 16.98
N GLU A 183 -17.38 14.88 16.39
CA GLU A 183 -18.23 15.84 17.10
C GLU A 183 -19.64 15.30 17.43
N ILE A 184 -20.10 14.23 16.76
CA ILE A 184 -21.46 13.70 16.95
C ILE A 184 -21.38 12.17 16.94
N ARG A 185 -20.95 11.63 18.09
CA ARG A 185 -20.85 10.19 18.28
C ARG A 185 -22.19 9.61 18.71
N SER A 186 -22.86 8.90 17.81
CA SER A 186 -23.99 8.05 18.16
C SER A 186 -23.89 6.71 17.43
N LEU A 187 -24.26 5.64 18.13
CA LEU A 187 -24.28 4.29 17.57
C LEU A 187 -25.13 4.19 16.31
N ASN A 188 -26.27 4.88 16.27
CA ASN A 188 -27.15 4.89 15.09
C ASN A 188 -26.43 5.49 13.88
N ARG A 189 -25.73 6.62 14.06
CA ARG A 189 -24.95 7.23 12.98
C ARG A 189 -23.82 6.33 12.47
N TYR A 190 -23.15 5.61 13.37
CA TYR A 190 -22.11 4.66 12.96
C TYR A 190 -22.69 3.49 12.13
N LYS A 191 -23.86 2.96 12.52
CA LYS A 191 -24.59 1.96 11.72
C LYS A 191 -25.02 2.49 10.34
N ASP A 192 -25.43 3.76 10.26
CA ASP A 192 -25.77 4.40 9.00
C ASP A 192 -24.55 4.51 8.08
N LEU A 193 -23.36 4.80 8.64
CA LEU A 193 -22.11 4.84 7.87
C LEU A 193 -21.67 3.45 7.39
N ILE A 194 -21.83 2.41 8.20
CA ILE A 194 -21.60 1.02 7.76
C ILE A 194 -22.54 0.69 6.59
N SER A 195 -23.82 1.04 6.71
CA SER A 195 -24.81 0.78 5.66
C SER A 195 -24.45 1.51 4.37
N ARG A 196 -24.01 2.78 4.47
CA ARG A 196 -23.51 3.55 3.33
C ARG A 196 -22.26 2.93 2.71
N ALA A 197 -21.31 2.48 3.52
CA ALA A 197 -20.10 1.82 3.02
C ALA A 197 -20.44 0.52 2.27
N LEU A 198 -21.42 -0.24 2.76
CA LEU A 198 -21.98 -1.41 2.07
C LEU A 198 -22.67 -1.04 0.75
N ASP A 199 -23.49 0.01 0.73
CA ASP A 199 -24.18 0.45 -0.49
C ASP A 199 -23.17 0.85 -1.57
N ARG A 200 -22.15 1.64 -1.21
CA ARG A 200 -21.05 2.01 -2.11
C ARG A 200 -20.33 0.78 -2.68
N LEU A 201 -20.22 -0.28 -1.90
CA LEU A 201 -19.54 -1.52 -2.29
C LEU A 201 -20.38 -2.33 -3.28
N ASN A 202 -21.70 -2.32 -3.10
CA ASN A 202 -22.65 -2.95 -4.03
C ASN A 202 -22.70 -2.26 -5.39
N GLU A 203 -22.28 -0.99 -5.48
CA GLU A 203 -22.15 -0.26 -6.75
C GLU A 203 -20.87 -0.61 -7.52
N THR A 204 -19.97 -1.42 -6.94
CA THR A 204 -18.69 -1.74 -7.56
C THR A 204 -18.78 -2.98 -8.46
N PRO A 205 -17.85 -3.15 -9.43
CA PRO A 205 -17.76 -4.38 -10.23
C PRO A 205 -17.54 -5.66 -9.41
N TYR A 206 -17.15 -5.52 -8.14
CA TYR A 206 -16.82 -6.61 -7.25
C TYR A 206 -17.95 -6.94 -6.25
N ALA A 207 -19.12 -6.34 -6.41
CA ALA A 207 -20.25 -6.49 -5.49
C ALA A 207 -20.56 -7.95 -5.13
N SER A 208 -20.57 -8.86 -6.11
CA SER A 208 -20.86 -10.28 -5.89
C SER A 208 -19.84 -10.99 -5.00
N ALA A 209 -18.55 -10.67 -5.15
CA ALA A 209 -17.48 -11.24 -4.34
C ALA A 209 -17.54 -10.74 -2.88
N ILE A 210 -18.13 -9.56 -2.67
CA ILE A 210 -18.11 -8.86 -1.40
C ILE A 210 -19.43 -9.02 -0.64
N GLN A 211 -20.55 -9.21 -1.34
CA GLN A 211 -21.90 -9.39 -0.81
C GLN A 211 -22.06 -10.63 0.08
N ALA A 212 -21.28 -11.69 -0.15
CA ALA A 212 -21.23 -12.86 0.74
C ALA A 212 -20.95 -12.47 2.20
N SER A 213 -20.19 -11.39 2.42
CA SER A 213 -19.76 -10.89 3.71
C SER A 213 -20.84 -10.12 4.49
N SER A 214 -22.00 -9.81 3.89
CA SER A 214 -23.06 -9.05 4.57
C SER A 214 -23.68 -9.86 5.73
N ASN A 215 -23.70 -11.20 5.61
CA ASN A 215 -24.18 -12.09 6.67
C ASN A 215 -23.25 -12.08 7.89
N TYR A 216 -21.95 -11.88 7.68
CA TYR A 216 -20.97 -11.79 8.74
C TYR A 216 -21.15 -10.51 9.58
N LEU A 217 -21.38 -9.36 8.93
CA LEU A 217 -21.59 -8.07 9.61
C LEU A 217 -22.83 -8.07 10.53
N ASN A 218 -23.89 -8.78 10.15
CA ASN A 218 -25.10 -8.89 10.99
C ASN A 218 -24.85 -9.67 12.30
N ASN A 219 -23.87 -10.57 12.30
CA ASN A 219 -23.49 -11.36 13.47
C ASN A 219 -22.27 -10.78 14.20
N PHE A 220 -21.59 -9.81 13.60
CA PHE A 220 -20.39 -9.20 14.17
C PHE A 220 -20.77 -8.33 15.35
N GLN A 221 -20.41 -8.77 16.56
CA GLN A 221 -20.54 -7.96 17.76
C GLN A 221 -19.47 -6.88 17.74
N LEU A 222 -19.89 -5.70 17.30
CA LEU A 222 -19.10 -4.49 17.41
C LEU A 222 -18.66 -4.26 18.87
N PRO A 223 -17.39 -3.88 19.13
CA PRO A 223 -16.91 -3.50 20.46
C PRO A 223 -17.45 -2.11 20.88
N VAL A 224 -18.75 -1.88 20.67
CA VAL A 224 -19.46 -0.63 20.93
C VAL A 224 -19.81 -0.47 22.41
N ASN A 225 -19.80 -1.55 23.19
CA ASN A 225 -20.17 -1.49 24.61
C ASN A 225 -19.18 -0.64 25.44
N SER A 226 -18.02 -0.28 24.89
CA SER A 226 -16.99 0.56 25.52
C SER A 226 -17.00 2.02 25.03
N LEU A 227 -17.88 2.39 24.09
CA LEU A 227 -17.84 3.68 23.39
C LEU A 227 -18.37 4.86 24.23
N LEU A 228 -19.02 4.60 25.36
CA LEU A 228 -19.71 5.61 26.17
C LEU A 228 -18.93 6.10 27.41
N ASP A 229 -17.91 5.39 27.89
CA ASP A 229 -17.38 5.66 29.25
C ASP A 229 -15.93 6.18 29.35
N THR A 230 -15.14 6.23 28.27
CA THR A 230 -13.77 6.80 28.34
C THR A 230 -13.30 7.48 27.05
N PRO A 231 -12.53 8.59 27.14
CA PRO A 231 -11.94 9.31 26.00
C PRO A 231 -10.67 8.60 25.50
N THR A 232 -10.79 7.36 25.03
CA THR A 232 -9.67 6.55 24.50
C THR A 232 -9.97 6.08 23.09
N ASP A 233 -10.15 7.06 22.20
CA ASP A 233 -10.40 6.86 20.77
C ASP A 233 -9.29 6.09 20.06
N THR A 234 -8.06 6.22 20.54
CA THR A 234 -6.87 5.56 19.97
C THR A 234 -6.86 4.05 20.25
N LEU A 235 -7.18 3.63 21.48
CA LEU A 235 -7.14 2.22 21.88
C LEU A 235 -8.27 1.37 21.25
N LEU A 236 -9.41 2.00 20.93
CA LEU A 236 -10.54 1.30 20.31
C LEU A 236 -10.24 0.89 18.85
N MET A 237 -9.39 1.64 18.14
CA MET A 237 -9.09 1.40 16.72
C MET A 237 -7.83 0.56 16.49
N GLU A 238 -6.93 0.49 17.47
CA GLU A 238 -5.78 -0.42 17.39
C GLU A 238 -6.23 -1.88 17.24
N SER A 239 -7.32 -2.29 17.90
CA SER A 239 -7.79 -3.69 17.82
C SER A 239 -8.29 -4.10 16.41
N PRO A 240 -9.24 -3.39 15.76
CA PRO A 240 -9.68 -3.72 14.40
C PRO A 240 -8.56 -3.56 13.36
N ARG A 241 -7.69 -2.55 13.53
CA ARG A 241 -6.55 -2.31 12.65
C ARG A 241 -5.53 -3.43 12.72
N ASN A 242 -5.06 -3.79 13.91
CA ASN A 242 -4.06 -4.84 14.09
C ASN A 242 -4.62 -6.20 13.66
N THR A 243 -5.91 -6.43 13.90
CA THR A 243 -6.60 -7.63 13.41
C THR A 243 -6.62 -7.66 11.88
N LEU A 244 -7.01 -6.56 11.22
CA LEU A 244 -6.99 -6.47 9.76
C LEU A 244 -5.58 -6.65 9.19
N GLU A 245 -4.56 -6.02 9.79
CA GLU A 245 -3.16 -6.20 9.38
C GLU A 245 -2.77 -7.68 9.40
N GLY A 246 -3.08 -8.41 10.48
CA GLY A 246 -2.79 -9.84 10.60
C GLY A 246 -3.56 -10.71 9.59
N LEU A 247 -4.85 -10.40 9.37
CA LEU A 247 -5.69 -11.11 8.41
C LEU A 247 -5.18 -10.92 6.97
N VAL A 248 -4.91 -9.68 6.57
CA VAL A 248 -4.38 -9.35 5.25
C VAL A 248 -3.00 -9.96 5.05
N SER A 249 -2.10 -9.87 6.03
CA SER A 249 -0.77 -10.49 5.96
C SER A 249 -0.86 -12.00 5.71
N ARG A 250 -1.76 -12.69 6.43
CA ARG A 250 -1.98 -14.13 6.26
C ARG A 250 -2.57 -14.45 4.89
N PHE A 251 -3.52 -13.64 4.42
CA PHE A 251 -4.15 -13.82 3.11
C PHE A 251 -3.16 -13.62 1.96
N LEU A 252 -2.37 -12.55 1.98
CA LEU A 252 -1.34 -12.31 0.97
C LEU A 252 -0.26 -13.41 0.99
N ALA A 253 0.13 -13.90 2.18
CA ALA A 253 1.04 -15.03 2.29
C ALA A 253 0.44 -16.33 1.73
N TYR A 254 -0.86 -16.56 1.93
CA TYR A 254 -1.58 -17.67 1.30
C TYR A 254 -1.59 -17.51 -0.22
N LEU A 255 -1.88 -16.31 -0.72
CA LEU A 255 -1.91 -16.04 -2.15
C LEU A 255 -0.55 -16.30 -2.81
N MET A 256 0.54 -15.80 -2.21
CA MET A 256 1.90 -16.05 -2.71
C MET A 256 2.28 -17.53 -2.75
N LYS A 257 1.75 -18.37 -1.86
CA LYS A 257 1.96 -19.83 -1.89
C LYS A 257 1.24 -20.53 -3.04
N THR A 258 0.25 -19.89 -3.65
CA THR A 258 -0.46 -20.42 -4.81
C THR A 258 0.18 -20.05 -6.15
N LEU A 259 1.19 -19.17 -6.11
CA LEU A 259 1.96 -18.72 -7.27
C LEU A 259 3.25 -19.53 -7.41
N ASP A 260 3.80 -19.56 -8.61
CA ASP A 260 5.01 -20.34 -8.88
C ASP A 260 6.21 -19.74 -8.12
N PRO A 261 7.03 -20.54 -7.41
CA PRO A 261 8.21 -20.01 -6.75
C PRO A 261 9.26 -19.60 -7.80
N PRO A 262 10.01 -18.51 -7.59
CA PRO A 262 10.98 -18.04 -8.57
C PRO A 262 12.09 -19.08 -8.73
N VAL A 263 12.47 -19.33 -9.98
CA VAL A 263 13.49 -20.34 -10.36
C VAL A 263 14.80 -20.14 -9.59
N LEU A 264 15.21 -18.90 -9.37
CA LEU A 264 16.43 -18.59 -8.61
C LEU A 264 16.36 -19.09 -7.16
N ILE A 265 15.23 -18.92 -6.46
CA ILE A 265 15.04 -19.47 -5.10
C ILE A 265 15.05 -21.01 -5.12
N GLN A 266 14.48 -21.63 -6.17
CA GLN A 266 14.49 -23.09 -6.30
C GLN A 266 15.92 -23.64 -6.45
N ILE A 267 16.77 -22.95 -7.22
CA ILE A 267 18.19 -23.27 -7.40
C ILE A 267 18.95 -23.09 -6.08
N GLU A 268 18.72 -21.99 -5.35
CA GLU A 268 19.32 -21.76 -4.02
C GLU A 268 18.98 -22.89 -3.03
N ARG A 269 17.72 -23.34 -3.04
CA ARG A 269 17.22 -24.44 -2.19
C ARG A 269 17.65 -25.84 -2.67
N GLY A 270 18.30 -25.94 -3.83
CA GLY A 270 18.82 -27.19 -4.38
C GLY A 270 17.76 -28.13 -4.96
N GLN A 271 16.57 -27.61 -5.29
CA GLN A 271 15.51 -28.40 -5.89
C GLN A 271 14.73 -27.56 -6.91
N LEU A 272 15.14 -27.68 -8.19
CA LEU A 272 14.43 -27.08 -9.31
C LEU A 272 13.25 -27.96 -9.71
N VAL A 273 12.05 -27.37 -9.85
CA VAL A 273 10.85 -28.07 -10.33
C VAL A 273 11.14 -28.72 -11.68
N GLY A 274 10.79 -30.00 -11.80
CA GLY A 274 11.04 -30.81 -13.00
C GLY A 274 12.40 -31.52 -13.01
N LEU A 275 13.28 -31.26 -12.04
CA LEU A 275 14.55 -31.97 -11.86
C LEU A 275 14.63 -32.67 -10.50
N SER A 276 15.38 -33.77 -10.44
CA SER A 276 15.81 -34.37 -9.18
C SER A 276 16.85 -33.48 -8.47
N ARG A 277 17.13 -33.77 -7.19
CA ARG A 277 18.16 -33.03 -6.43
C ARG A 277 19.55 -33.23 -7.03
N GLU A 278 19.84 -34.43 -7.49
CA GLU A 278 21.10 -34.79 -8.14
C GLU A 278 21.25 -34.05 -9.48
N GLU A 279 20.18 -33.93 -10.25
CA GLU A 279 20.16 -33.16 -11.50
C GLU A 279 20.31 -31.67 -11.25
N THR A 280 19.62 -31.14 -10.24
CA THR A 280 19.76 -29.73 -9.81
C THR A 280 21.20 -29.44 -9.36
N LYS A 281 21.82 -30.34 -8.59
CA LYS A 281 23.22 -30.21 -8.18
C LYS A 281 24.18 -30.21 -9.37
N ARG A 282 24.00 -31.13 -10.32
CA ARG A 282 24.81 -31.15 -11.56
C ARG A 282 24.64 -29.86 -12.37
N LEU A 283 23.44 -29.30 -12.42
CA LEU A 283 23.19 -28.03 -13.09
C LEU A 283 23.92 -26.87 -12.40
N LYS A 284 23.85 -26.81 -11.07
CA LYS A 284 24.59 -25.86 -10.23
C LYS A 284 26.11 -25.94 -10.45
N ASP A 285 26.67 -27.14 -10.35
CA ASP A 285 28.10 -27.40 -10.57
C ASP A 285 28.55 -26.96 -11.97
N ARG A 286 27.70 -27.13 -13.00
CA ARG A 286 27.97 -26.68 -14.38
C ARG A 286 27.88 -25.17 -14.55
N ALA A 287 26.97 -24.51 -13.83
CA ALA A 287 26.78 -23.07 -13.87
C ALA A 287 27.79 -22.31 -12.99
N GLY A 288 28.55 -23.02 -12.13
CA GLY A 288 29.51 -22.43 -11.21
C GLY A 288 28.86 -21.78 -9.97
N VAL A 289 27.69 -22.28 -9.54
CA VAL A 289 26.87 -21.76 -8.43
C VAL A 289 26.66 -22.81 -7.35
#